data_AF-A0A1I8ER92-F1
#
_entry.id   AF-A0A1I8ER92-F1
#
_cell.length_a   1.000
_cell.length_b   1.000
_cell.length_c   1.000
_cell.angle_alpha   90.00
_cell.angle_beta   90.00
_cell.angle_gamma   90.00
#
_symmetry.space_group_name_H-M   'P 1'
#
loop_
_entity.id
_entity.type
_entity.pdbx_description
1 polymer ?
#
loop_
_entity_poly.entity_id
_entity_poly.type
_entity_poly.pdbx_seq_one_letter_code
_entity_poly.pdbx_strand_id
1 'polypeptide(L)'
;MRTGATVTDIWKSSHSIVCVHDHVTHANKRCLPIGIPGIEMPIVEPHPIPQAPVIVGLRKQPNYNFHPVVVGKPFRKEDIRIEELDYQQHSSSVFGINDGCDMLESLRDRVWVNEYVLKGQLGRRTIQNKIEEKAYTHRHMSRVLMRLQAHYKKLAFELANVDLESQEALELARNGLPGPKILGAPIIYFIKLKLTLSSATFYNQFALFGSCRQLLRTQLGPFNCTHSLLDKHFTMKNILRNMQSCEKIIKYDG
;
A
#
# COMPACT_ATOMS: atom_id res chain seq x y z
N MET A 1 -2.75 11.60 32.95
CA MET A 1 -3.93 12.08 32.18
C MET A 1 -3.55 12.16 30.72
N ARG A 2 -4.18 11.38 29.82
CA ARG A 2 -3.96 11.49 28.37
C ARG A 2 -4.94 12.51 27.82
N THR A 3 -4.47 13.68 27.45
CA THR A 3 -5.22 14.66 26.67
C THR A 3 -5.63 14.01 25.35
N GLY A 4 -6.93 14.02 25.05
CA GLY A 4 -7.45 13.54 23.77
C GLY A 4 -6.96 14.44 22.63
N ALA A 5 -6.57 13.84 21.51
CA ALA A 5 -6.17 14.61 20.32
C ALA A 5 -7.33 15.52 19.87
N THR A 6 -7.03 16.79 19.64
CA THR A 6 -8.04 17.75 19.15
C THR A 6 -8.30 17.54 17.66
N VAL A 7 -9.45 17.98 17.15
CA VAL A 7 -9.79 17.90 15.70
C VAL A 7 -8.73 18.58 14.84
N THR A 8 -8.15 19.68 15.35
CA THR A 8 -7.02 20.37 14.71
C THR A 8 -5.74 19.54 14.67
N ASP A 9 -5.44 18.74 15.70
CA ASP A 9 -4.27 17.86 15.70
C ASP A 9 -4.45 16.70 14.71
N ILE A 10 -5.68 16.20 14.60
CA ILE A 10 -6.07 15.16 13.66
C ILE A 10 -5.93 15.67 12.22
N TRP A 11 -6.39 16.89 11.93
CA TRP A 11 -6.27 17.51 10.61
C TRP A 11 -4.82 17.86 10.25
N LYS A 12 -4.02 18.36 11.19
CA LYS A 12 -2.58 18.55 10.95
C LYS A 12 -1.89 17.23 10.58
N SER A 13 -2.32 16.13 11.19
CA SER A 13 -1.76 14.81 10.93
C SER A 13 -2.26 14.15 9.63
N SER A 14 -3.29 14.68 8.96
CA SER A 14 -3.79 14.12 7.69
C SER A 14 -2.98 14.55 6.46
N HIS A 15 -1.79 15.12 6.65
CA HIS A 15 -0.87 15.52 5.59
C HIS A 15 0.37 14.62 5.65
N SER A 16 0.23 13.37 5.23
CA SER A 16 1.26 12.35 5.44
C SER A 16 1.09 11.16 4.51
N ILE A 17 2.01 10.19 4.63
CA ILE A 17 2.03 8.96 3.85
C ILE A 17 1.52 7.80 4.70
N VAL A 18 0.74 6.93 4.08
CA VAL A 18 0.15 5.74 4.70
C VAL A 18 0.47 4.51 3.86
N CYS A 19 0.81 3.40 4.53
CA CYS A 19 1.00 2.11 3.90
C CYS A 19 -0.21 1.20 4.19
N VAL A 20 -0.80 0.62 3.15
CA VAL A 20 -2.05 -0.13 3.20
C VAL A 20 -1.93 -1.44 2.45
N HIS A 21 -2.63 -2.46 2.93
CA HIS A 21 -2.74 -3.75 2.26
C HIS A 21 -3.87 -3.71 1.22
N ASP A 22 -3.62 -4.15 -0.02
CA ASP A 22 -4.45 -4.00 -1.24
C ASP A 22 -5.87 -4.63 -1.21
N HIS A 23 -6.37 -5.02 -0.05
CA HIS A 23 -7.71 -5.59 0.11
C HIS A 23 -8.76 -4.59 0.60
N VAL A 24 -8.44 -3.28 0.69
CA VAL A 24 -9.38 -2.23 1.13
C VAL A 24 -10.43 -1.90 0.06
N THR A 25 -11.26 -2.88 -0.30
CA THR A 25 -12.42 -2.69 -1.19
C THR A 25 -13.68 -2.30 -0.41
N HIS A 26 -13.62 -2.26 0.92
CA HIS A 26 -14.81 -2.16 1.78
C HIS A 26 -14.78 -1.05 2.84
N ALA A 27 -13.78 -0.14 2.82
CA ALA A 27 -13.75 0.98 3.77
C ALA A 27 -15.01 1.85 3.73
N ASN A 28 -15.55 2.11 2.53
CA ASN A 28 -16.77 2.93 2.36
C ASN A 28 -18.02 2.33 3.03
N LYS A 29 -18.05 1.02 3.31
CA LYS A 29 -19.19 0.38 3.99
C LYS A 29 -19.21 0.64 5.51
N ARG A 30 -18.16 1.24 6.07
CA ARG A 30 -18.00 1.47 7.52
C ARG A 30 -18.21 2.91 7.97
N CYS A 31 -18.49 3.83 7.05
CA CYS A 31 -18.91 5.18 7.41
C CYS A 31 -20.35 5.12 7.94
N LEU A 32 -20.49 4.99 9.26
CA LEU A 32 -21.79 5.18 9.92
C LEU A 32 -22.30 6.59 9.59
N PRO A 33 -23.62 6.78 9.44
CA PRO A 33 -24.18 8.11 9.27
C PRO A 33 -23.72 9.00 10.43
N ILE A 34 -23.34 10.24 10.11
CA ILE A 34 -22.93 11.23 11.11
C ILE A 34 -24.10 11.42 12.08
N GLY A 35 -23.92 10.98 13.33
CA GLY A 35 -24.91 11.19 14.38
C GLY A 35 -24.93 12.65 14.77
N ILE A 36 -26.05 13.34 14.57
CA ILE A 36 -26.23 14.72 15.00
C ILE A 36 -26.40 14.71 16.53
N PRO A 37 -25.62 15.48 17.29
CA PRO A 37 -25.73 15.51 18.74
C PRO A 37 -27.11 16.05 19.15
N GLY A 38 -27.71 15.46 20.18
CA GLY A 38 -28.94 15.97 20.77
C GLY A 38 -28.66 17.21 21.64
N ILE A 39 -29.59 18.15 21.66
CA ILE A 39 -29.65 19.27 22.60
C ILE A 39 -30.98 19.28 23.33
N GLU A 40 -30.97 19.82 24.54
CA GLU A 40 -32.17 20.08 25.32
C GLU A 40 -32.61 21.51 25.06
N MET A 41 -33.85 21.68 24.62
CA MET A 41 -34.47 22.99 24.40
C MET A 41 -35.60 23.20 25.38
N PRO A 42 -35.74 24.41 25.96
CA PRO A 42 -36.87 24.71 26.82
C PRO A 42 -38.17 24.71 26.03
N ILE A 43 -39.19 24.05 26.57
CA ILE A 43 -40.58 24.17 26.13
C ILE A 43 -41.13 25.41 26.83
N VAL A 44 -41.50 26.42 26.05
CA VAL A 44 -42.02 27.69 26.57
C VAL A 44 -43.51 27.74 26.29
N GLU A 45 -44.30 27.86 27.35
CA GLU A 45 -45.75 28.03 27.28
C GLU A 45 -46.16 29.33 27.97
N PRO A 46 -47.24 29.98 27.51
CA PRO A 46 -47.74 31.20 28.15
C PRO A 46 -48.35 30.85 29.51
N HIS A 47 -47.95 31.57 30.55
CA HIS A 47 -48.57 31.44 31.86
C HIS A 47 -50.05 31.84 31.79
N PRO A 48 -50.98 31.09 32.38
CA PRO A 48 -52.43 31.28 32.21
C PRO A 48 -53.01 32.63 32.67
N ILE A 49 -52.24 33.51 33.32
CA ILE A 49 -52.74 34.76 33.91
C ILE A 49 -51.97 35.98 33.37
N PRO A 50 -50.63 36.11 33.54
CA PRO A 50 -49.89 37.23 32.99
C PRO A 50 -49.50 37.03 31.52
N GLN A 51 -49.83 35.89 30.89
CA GLN A 51 -49.39 35.47 29.54
C GLN A 51 -47.87 35.49 29.31
N ALA A 52 -47.09 35.64 30.39
CA ALA A 52 -45.64 35.65 30.32
C ALA A 52 -45.09 34.26 29.90
N PRO A 53 -44.02 34.21 29.12
CA PRO A 53 -43.41 32.94 28.71
C PRO A 53 -42.78 32.24 29.93
N VAL A 54 -43.23 31.02 30.23
CA VAL A 54 -42.69 30.18 31.31
C VAL A 54 -42.15 28.89 30.72
N ILE A 55 -41.00 28.45 31.23
CA ILE A 55 -40.39 27.18 30.85
C ILE A 55 -41.11 26.06 31.62
N VAL A 56 -41.88 25.24 30.90
CA VAL A 56 -42.65 24.12 31.48
C VAL A 56 -41.91 22.78 31.41
N GLY A 57 -40.83 22.71 30.63
CA GLY A 57 -40.03 21.50 30.53
C GLY A 57 -38.90 21.61 29.53
N LEU A 58 -38.21 20.49 29.29
CA LEU A 58 -37.12 20.37 28.33
C LEU A 58 -37.50 19.32 27.27
N ARG A 59 -37.31 19.66 26.00
CA ARG A 59 -37.44 18.72 24.87
C ARG A 59 -36.05 18.35 24.35
N LYS A 60 -35.80 17.05 24.14
CA LYS A 60 -34.62 16.60 23.41
C LYS A 60 -34.88 16.71 21.92
N GLN A 61 -34.05 17.46 21.22
CA GLN A 61 -34.10 17.58 19.76
C GLN A 61 -32.69 17.51 19.16
N PRO A 62 -32.55 17.17 17.86
CA PRO A 62 -31.26 17.24 17.18
C PRO A 62 -30.73 18.69 17.19
N ASN A 63 -29.43 18.85 17.37
CA ASN A 63 -28.80 20.15 17.25
C ASN A 63 -28.64 20.53 15.78
N TYR A 64 -29.56 21.36 15.28
CA TYR A 64 -29.58 21.78 13.89
C TYR A 64 -28.35 22.60 13.46
N ASN A 65 -27.61 23.19 14.40
CA ASN A 65 -26.34 23.87 14.08
C ASN A 65 -25.29 22.92 13.49
N PHE A 66 -25.41 21.61 13.75
CA PHE A 66 -24.54 20.57 13.20
C PHE A 66 -25.22 19.74 12.10
N HIS A 67 -26.42 20.15 11.64
CA HIS A 67 -27.15 19.42 10.63
C HIS A 67 -26.52 19.64 9.23
N PRO A 68 -26.24 18.59 8.43
CA PRO A 68 -25.55 18.71 7.15
C PRO A 68 -26.21 19.63 6.11
N VAL A 69 -27.52 19.87 6.24
CA VAL A 69 -28.25 20.84 5.39
C VAL A 69 -27.97 22.29 5.77
N VAL A 70 -27.60 22.56 7.03
CA VAL A 70 -27.33 23.91 7.56
C VAL A 70 -25.85 24.26 7.39
N VAL A 71 -24.95 23.41 7.89
CA VAL A 71 -23.49 23.62 7.84
C VAL A 71 -22.84 23.09 6.56
N GLY A 72 -23.58 22.33 5.75
CA GLY A 72 -23.00 21.57 4.64
C GLY A 72 -22.43 20.22 5.09
N LYS A 73 -21.93 19.44 4.13
CA LYS A 73 -21.18 18.21 4.44
C LYS A 73 -19.87 18.60 5.14
N PRO A 74 -19.45 17.88 6.19
CA PRO A 74 -18.24 18.22 6.93
C PRO A 74 -16.96 18.11 6.11
N PHE A 75 -16.98 17.31 5.04
CA PHE A 75 -15.89 17.17 4.10
C PHE A 75 -16.45 17.12 2.67
N ARG A 76 -15.77 17.78 1.76
CA ARG A 76 -15.92 17.65 0.32
C ARG A 76 -14.89 16.66 -0.21
N LYS A 77 -15.06 16.17 -1.44
CA LYS A 77 -14.09 15.24 -2.03
C LYS A 77 -12.74 15.91 -2.26
N GLU A 78 -12.77 17.21 -2.50
CA GLU A 78 -11.61 18.04 -2.79
C GLU A 78 -10.78 18.33 -1.52
N ASP A 79 -11.37 18.18 -0.33
CA ASP A 79 -10.69 18.42 0.94
C ASP A 79 -9.70 17.31 1.33
N ILE A 80 -9.83 16.13 0.69
CA ILE A 80 -8.96 14.97 0.95
C ILE A 80 -8.41 14.47 -0.37
N ARG A 81 -7.16 14.83 -0.66
CA ARG A 81 -6.41 14.25 -1.79
C ARG A 81 -5.80 12.93 -1.36
N ILE A 82 -5.94 11.91 -2.20
CA ILE A 82 -5.28 10.61 -2.00
C ILE A 82 -4.67 10.20 -3.32
N GLU A 83 -3.38 9.93 -3.32
CA GLU A 83 -2.64 9.48 -4.49
C GLU A 83 -1.82 8.25 -4.15
N GLU A 84 -1.69 7.31 -5.08
CA GLU A 84 -0.88 6.10 -4.91
C GLU A 84 0.53 6.31 -5.49
N LEU A 85 1.54 5.76 -4.82
CA LEU A 85 2.93 5.88 -5.27
C LEU A 85 3.16 5.18 -6.62
N ASP A 86 2.60 3.97 -6.79
CA ASP A 86 2.74 3.15 -8.01
C ASP A 86 1.53 2.23 -8.17
N TYR A 87 0.97 2.17 -9.38
CA TYR A 87 -0.26 1.45 -9.72
C TYR A 87 0.10 0.08 -10.34
N GLN A 88 0.46 -0.91 -9.52
CA GLN A 88 0.47 -2.31 -9.95
C GLN A 88 -0.29 -3.20 -8.96
N GLN A 89 -0.48 -4.48 -9.30
CA GLN A 89 -1.12 -5.46 -8.40
C GLN A 89 -0.16 -5.76 -7.23
N HIS A 90 -0.54 -5.37 -6.02
CA HIS A 90 0.35 -5.33 -4.87
C HIS A 90 -0.22 -6.07 -3.68
N SER A 91 0.64 -6.56 -2.79
CA SER A 91 0.16 -6.87 -1.43
C SER A 91 0.22 -5.64 -0.55
N SER A 92 1.11 -4.68 -0.83
CA SER A 92 1.26 -3.47 -0.03
C SER A 92 1.41 -2.27 -0.94
N SER A 93 0.55 -1.27 -0.74
CA SER A 93 0.54 0.00 -1.47
C SER A 93 0.82 1.15 -0.53
N VAL A 94 1.48 2.18 -1.05
CA VAL A 94 1.82 3.41 -0.32
C VAL A 94 0.99 4.53 -0.92
N PHE A 95 0.27 5.24 -0.06
CA PHE A 95 -0.62 6.34 -0.41
C PHE A 95 -0.15 7.63 0.24
N GLY A 96 -0.12 8.70 -0.53
CA GLY A 96 -0.03 10.07 -0.02
C GLY A 96 -1.42 10.59 0.31
N ILE A 97 -1.53 11.32 1.41
CA ILE A 97 -2.77 12.00 1.82
C ILE A 97 -2.48 13.50 1.95
N ASN A 98 -3.27 14.32 1.27
CA ASN A 98 -3.10 15.78 1.17
C ASN A 98 -1.67 16.17 0.76
N ASP A 99 -0.95 16.96 1.55
CA ASP A 99 0.45 17.36 1.23
C ASP A 99 1.41 16.16 1.20
N GLY A 100 0.99 15.01 1.76
CA GLY A 100 1.71 13.75 1.60
C GLY A 100 1.72 13.24 0.15
N CYS A 101 0.82 13.72 -0.72
CA CYS A 101 0.87 13.46 -2.15
C CYS A 101 2.11 14.08 -2.80
N ASP A 102 2.48 15.30 -2.39
CA ASP A 102 3.64 16.00 -2.95
C ASP A 102 4.95 15.29 -2.54
N MET A 103 4.95 14.62 -1.39
CA MET A 103 6.07 13.75 -0.97
C MET A 103 6.26 12.53 -1.87
N LEU A 104 5.22 12.05 -2.57
CA LEU A 104 5.30 10.84 -3.39
C LEU A 104 6.28 11.00 -4.55
N GLU A 105 6.38 12.19 -5.14
CA GLU A 105 7.34 12.46 -6.22
C GLU A 105 8.77 12.20 -5.74
N SER A 106 9.13 12.78 -4.59
CA SER A 106 10.44 12.56 -3.96
C SER A 106 10.72 11.09 -3.60
N LEU A 107 9.67 10.28 -3.37
CA LEU A 107 9.81 8.86 -3.12
C LEU A 107 9.99 8.04 -4.39
N ARG A 108 9.37 8.44 -5.51
CA ARG A 108 9.56 7.78 -6.82
C ARG A 108 11.02 7.90 -7.27
N ASP A 109 11.66 9.02 -6.98
CA ASP A 109 13.05 9.28 -7.33
C ASP A 109 14.06 8.44 -6.53
N ARG A 110 13.65 7.78 -5.43
CA ARG A 110 14.55 6.95 -4.62
C ARG A 110 14.90 5.61 -5.25
N VAL A 111 14.22 5.20 -6.33
CA VAL A 111 14.48 3.94 -7.07
C VAL A 111 14.68 2.74 -6.15
N TRP A 112 13.68 2.48 -5.30
CA TRP A 112 13.76 1.43 -4.31
C TRP A 112 13.82 0.01 -4.89
N VAL A 113 14.52 -0.86 -4.18
CA VAL A 113 14.50 -2.31 -4.48
C VAL A 113 13.17 -2.89 -4.01
N ASN A 114 12.47 -3.54 -4.94
CA ASN A 114 11.17 -4.15 -4.71
C ASN A 114 11.28 -5.67 -4.71
N GLU A 115 10.45 -6.33 -3.88
CA GLU A 115 10.32 -7.79 -3.89
C GLU A 115 9.01 -8.19 -4.56
N TYR A 116 9.10 -9.15 -5.49
CA TYR A 116 7.97 -9.68 -6.22
C TYR A 116 7.88 -11.20 -6.09
N VAL A 117 6.66 -11.69 -5.90
CA VAL A 117 6.31 -13.10 -5.97
C VAL A 117 5.60 -13.35 -7.29
N LEU A 118 6.29 -14.03 -8.19
CA LEU A 118 5.73 -14.54 -9.44
C LEU A 118 5.14 -15.94 -9.20
N LYS A 119 3.82 -16.07 -9.36
CA LYS A 119 3.14 -17.37 -9.36
C LYS A 119 2.84 -17.77 -10.80
N GLY A 120 3.33 -18.92 -11.19
CA GLY A 120 3.07 -19.49 -12.51
C GLY A 120 2.79 -20.97 -12.43
N GLN A 121 2.02 -21.48 -13.39
CA GLN A 121 1.92 -22.91 -13.59
C GLN A 121 2.99 -23.30 -14.59
N LEU A 122 3.90 -24.16 -14.15
CA LEU A 122 4.85 -24.83 -15.02
C LEU A 122 4.17 -26.04 -15.64
N GLY A 123 4.50 -26.33 -16.89
CA GLY A 123 4.11 -27.59 -17.51
C GLY A 123 2.79 -27.60 -18.20
N ARG A 124 2.15 -26.44 -18.36
CA ARG A 124 0.90 -26.32 -19.10
C ARG A 124 1.06 -25.28 -20.20
N ARG A 125 1.06 -25.73 -21.45
CA ARG A 125 1.03 -24.83 -22.62
C ARG A 125 -0.30 -25.04 -23.34
N THR A 126 -1.02 -23.96 -23.59
CA THR A 126 -2.21 -24.00 -24.46
C THR A 126 -1.80 -23.50 -25.83
N ILE A 127 -1.77 -24.39 -26.83
CA ILE A 127 -1.57 -24.04 -28.24
C ILE A 127 -2.89 -24.34 -28.94
N GLN A 128 -3.55 -23.33 -29.50
CA GLN A 128 -4.77 -23.51 -30.32
C GLN A 128 -5.81 -24.43 -29.64
N ASN A 129 -6.17 -24.13 -28.38
CA ASN A 129 -7.09 -24.91 -27.53
C ASN A 129 -6.65 -26.34 -27.16
N LYS A 130 -5.48 -26.80 -27.59
CA LYS A 130 -4.86 -28.05 -27.13
C LYS A 130 -3.94 -27.76 -25.95
N ILE A 131 -4.19 -28.45 -24.84
CA ILE A 131 -3.33 -28.37 -23.66
C ILE A 131 -2.22 -29.40 -23.83
N GLU A 132 -0.99 -28.93 -23.99
CA GLU A 132 0.20 -29.77 -23.89
C GLU A 132 0.72 -29.71 -22.46
N GLU A 133 0.82 -30.88 -21.84
CA GLU A 133 1.37 -31.04 -20.50
C GLU A 133 2.81 -31.54 -20.58
N LYS A 134 3.73 -30.83 -19.92
CA LYS A 134 5.15 -31.19 -19.83
C LYS A 134 5.66 -31.06 -18.41
N ALA A 135 6.31 -32.10 -17.89
CA ALA A 135 6.81 -32.06 -16.53
C ALA A 135 8.15 -31.34 -16.42
N TYR A 136 8.28 -30.44 -15.44
CA TYR A 136 9.55 -29.81 -15.08
C TYR A 136 9.98 -30.24 -13.68
N THR A 137 11.26 -30.59 -13.55
CA THR A 137 11.85 -30.84 -12.24
C THR A 137 12.33 -29.53 -11.62
N HIS A 138 12.32 -29.49 -10.29
CA HIS A 138 12.91 -28.40 -9.49
C HIS A 138 14.33 -28.05 -9.99
N ARG A 139 15.16 -29.08 -10.23
CA ARG A 139 16.56 -28.92 -10.67
C ARG A 139 16.69 -28.16 -11.99
N HIS A 140 15.80 -28.40 -12.96
CA HIS A 140 15.84 -27.67 -14.23
C HIS A 140 15.54 -26.19 -14.04
N MET A 141 14.47 -25.87 -13.31
CA MET A 141 14.10 -24.47 -13.03
C MET A 141 15.17 -23.76 -12.20
N SER A 142 15.71 -24.39 -11.17
CA SER A 142 16.81 -23.79 -10.38
C SER A 142 18.02 -23.47 -11.26
N ARG A 143 18.39 -24.34 -12.21
CA ARG A 143 19.51 -24.05 -13.13
C ARG A 143 19.23 -22.83 -14.02
N VAL A 144 18.02 -22.72 -14.56
CA VAL A 144 17.64 -21.57 -15.39
C VAL A 144 17.69 -20.28 -14.57
N LEU A 145 17.08 -20.29 -13.38
CA LEU A 145 17.03 -19.11 -12.51
C LEU A 145 18.43 -18.71 -12.02
N MET A 146 19.33 -19.66 -11.74
CA MET A 146 20.72 -19.35 -11.42
C MET A 146 21.46 -18.70 -12.60
N ARG A 147 21.26 -19.18 -13.84
CA ARG A 147 21.83 -18.54 -15.03
C ARG A 147 21.28 -17.13 -15.24
N LEU A 148 19.97 -16.96 -15.05
CA LEU A 148 19.31 -15.67 -15.19
C LEU A 148 19.79 -14.69 -14.11
N GLN A 149 19.93 -15.14 -12.86
CA GLN A 149 20.51 -14.32 -11.80
C GLN A 149 21.97 -13.95 -12.10
N ALA A 150 22.80 -14.87 -12.57
CA ALA A 150 24.18 -14.57 -12.96
C ALA A 150 24.26 -13.54 -14.10
N HIS A 151 23.35 -13.65 -15.08
CA HIS A 151 23.23 -12.67 -16.17
C HIS A 151 22.90 -11.26 -15.64
N TYR A 152 21.88 -11.12 -14.79
CA TYR A 152 21.52 -9.82 -14.21
C TYR A 152 22.60 -9.26 -13.27
N LYS A 153 23.35 -10.12 -12.58
CA LYS A 153 24.51 -9.67 -11.80
C LYS A 153 25.57 -9.01 -12.66
N LYS A 154 25.90 -9.60 -13.81
CA LYS A 154 26.85 -9.00 -14.76
C LYS A 154 26.30 -7.70 -15.36
N LEU A 155 25.04 -7.74 -15.79
CA LEU A 155 24.34 -6.61 -16.38
C LEU A 155 24.22 -5.42 -15.42
N ALA A 156 24.18 -5.65 -14.10
CA ALA A 156 24.18 -4.57 -13.11
C ALA A 156 25.46 -3.73 -13.14
N PHE A 157 26.64 -4.35 -13.31
CA PHE A 157 27.91 -3.61 -13.45
C PHE A 157 27.99 -2.88 -14.80
N GLU A 158 27.53 -3.53 -15.88
CA GLU A 158 27.46 -2.92 -17.20
C GLU A 158 26.54 -1.68 -17.19
N LEU A 159 25.35 -1.77 -16.57
CA LEU A 159 24.42 -0.63 -16.42
C LEU A 159 24.89 0.43 -15.43
N ALA A 160 25.80 0.09 -14.51
CA ALA A 160 26.47 1.05 -13.65
C ALA A 160 27.62 1.77 -14.37
N ASN A 161 27.90 1.42 -15.64
CA ASN A 161 29.01 1.93 -16.44
C ASN A 161 30.36 1.74 -15.73
N VAL A 162 30.53 0.59 -15.07
CA VAL A 162 31.76 0.23 -14.35
C VAL A 162 32.35 -1.00 -15.04
N ASP A 163 33.64 -0.92 -15.37
CA ASP A 163 34.37 -2.05 -15.90
C ASP A 163 34.57 -3.11 -14.80
N LEU A 164 34.24 -4.37 -15.07
CA LEU A 164 34.32 -5.47 -14.10
C LEU A 164 35.74 -5.73 -13.60
N GLU A 165 36.76 -5.40 -14.39
CA GLU A 165 38.17 -5.56 -14.03
C GLU A 165 38.73 -4.37 -13.23
N SER A 166 37.93 -3.31 -13.06
CA SER A 166 38.34 -2.11 -12.35
C SER A 166 38.32 -2.28 -10.82
N GLN A 167 39.14 -1.47 -10.15
CA GLN A 167 39.11 -1.34 -8.69
C GLN A 167 37.74 -0.85 -8.18
N GLU A 168 37.06 0.01 -8.95
CA GLU A 168 35.70 0.50 -8.62
C GLU A 168 34.68 -0.65 -8.56
N ALA A 169 34.74 -1.60 -9.51
CA ALA A 169 33.87 -2.78 -9.49
C ALA A 169 34.09 -3.64 -8.24
N LEU A 170 35.35 -3.76 -7.79
CA LEU A 170 35.70 -4.53 -6.60
C LEU A 170 35.15 -3.88 -5.33
N GLU A 171 35.26 -2.56 -5.22
CA GLU A 171 34.69 -1.79 -4.09
C GLU A 171 33.16 -1.86 -4.07
N LEU A 172 32.52 -1.71 -5.23
CA LEU A 172 31.08 -1.88 -5.35
C LEU A 172 30.64 -3.29 -4.96
N ALA A 173 31.33 -4.32 -5.45
CA ALA A 173 31.03 -5.72 -5.13
C ALA A 173 31.14 -6.04 -3.64
N ARG A 174 32.03 -5.36 -2.89
CA ARG A 174 32.12 -5.49 -1.42
C ARG A 174 30.88 -4.92 -0.71
N ASN A 175 30.32 -3.84 -1.24
CA ASN A 175 29.14 -3.19 -0.70
C ASN A 175 27.82 -3.84 -1.17
N GLY A 176 27.85 -4.58 -2.29
CA GLY A 176 26.71 -5.32 -2.82
C GLY A 176 26.63 -5.25 -4.35
N LEU A 177 25.46 -5.52 -4.90
CA LEU A 177 25.21 -5.31 -6.33
C LEU A 177 24.89 -3.83 -6.58
N PRO A 178 25.55 -3.17 -7.54
CA PRO A 178 25.30 -1.75 -7.80
C PRO A 178 23.89 -1.51 -8.33
N GLY A 179 23.37 -0.31 -8.05
CA GLY A 179 22.17 0.22 -8.68
C GLY A 179 22.41 0.54 -10.16
N PRO A 180 21.38 0.45 -11.02
CA PRO A 180 21.50 0.92 -12.39
C PRO A 180 21.67 2.45 -12.38
N LYS A 181 22.68 2.98 -13.09
CA LYS A 181 22.77 4.44 -13.32
C LYS A 181 21.73 4.91 -14.34
N ILE A 182 21.28 4.00 -15.21
CA ILE A 182 20.26 4.27 -16.22
C ILE A 182 18.87 4.13 -15.59
N LEU A 183 18.13 5.24 -15.53
CA LEU A 183 16.75 5.25 -15.06
C LEU A 183 15.87 4.30 -15.88
N GLY A 184 15.10 3.47 -15.18
CA GLY A 184 14.13 2.55 -15.79
C GLY A 184 14.69 1.21 -16.30
N ALA A 185 16.00 0.96 -16.20
CA ALA A 185 16.56 -0.34 -16.55
C ALA A 185 16.27 -1.38 -15.45
N PRO A 186 15.48 -2.44 -15.70
CA PRO A 186 15.13 -3.40 -14.66
C PRO A 186 16.33 -4.30 -14.35
N ILE A 187 16.73 -4.34 -13.07
CA ILE A 187 17.77 -5.24 -12.56
C ILE A 187 17.14 -6.23 -11.59
N ILE A 188 17.48 -7.51 -11.74
CA ILE A 188 17.09 -8.55 -10.79
C ILE A 188 18.27 -8.89 -9.88
N TYR A 189 18.19 -8.46 -8.63
CA TYR A 189 19.23 -8.71 -7.62
C TYR A 189 19.26 -10.16 -7.13
N PHE A 190 18.08 -10.71 -6.86
CA PHE A 190 17.94 -12.02 -6.25
C PHE A 190 16.69 -12.74 -6.75
N ILE A 191 16.79 -14.06 -6.94
CA ILE A 191 15.69 -14.91 -7.38
C ILE A 191 15.69 -16.16 -6.52
N LYS A 192 14.53 -16.46 -5.92
CA LYS A 192 14.31 -17.68 -5.16
C LYS A 192 13.16 -18.48 -5.74
N LEU A 193 13.41 -19.75 -6.04
CA LEU A 193 12.36 -20.67 -6.45
C LEU A 193 11.64 -21.23 -5.22
N LYS A 194 10.32 -21.12 -5.19
CA LYS A 194 9.47 -21.83 -4.24
C LYS A 194 8.44 -22.65 -5.01
N LEU A 195 8.58 -23.97 -4.98
CA LEU A 195 7.64 -24.90 -5.60
C LEU A 195 6.62 -25.36 -4.58
N THR A 196 5.34 -25.14 -4.88
CA THR A 196 4.22 -25.71 -4.12
C THR A 196 3.57 -26.76 -5.00
N LEU A 197 3.79 -28.04 -4.67
CA LEU A 197 3.22 -29.17 -5.42
C LEU A 197 1.77 -29.36 -4.98
N SER A 198 0.82 -28.86 -5.78
CA SER A 198 -0.57 -29.32 -5.72
C SER A 198 -0.72 -30.48 -6.70
N SER A 199 -0.77 -31.69 -6.14
CA SER A 199 -0.86 -33.02 -6.75
C SER A 199 0.33 -33.49 -7.61
N ALA A 200 0.73 -34.72 -7.31
CA ALA A 200 1.80 -35.47 -7.94
C ALA A 200 1.41 -35.89 -9.35
N THR A 201 2.29 -35.68 -10.34
CA THR A 201 2.74 -36.76 -11.24
C THR A 201 3.76 -36.31 -12.31
N PHE A 202 4.65 -37.27 -12.59
CA PHE A 202 5.38 -37.57 -13.81
C PHE A 202 6.63 -36.80 -14.27
N TYR A 203 7.49 -37.59 -14.91
CA TYR A 203 8.88 -37.37 -15.32
C TYR A 203 8.95 -37.14 -16.84
N ASN A 204 10.07 -36.52 -17.26
CA ASN A 204 10.69 -36.45 -18.61
C ASN A 204 10.47 -35.20 -19.51
N GLN A 205 11.60 -34.49 -19.64
CA GLN A 205 12.25 -33.75 -20.74
C GLN A 205 11.54 -32.69 -21.65
N PHE A 206 12.18 -31.50 -21.60
CA PHE A 206 12.44 -30.43 -22.59
C PHE A 206 11.30 -29.60 -23.21
N ALA A 207 11.17 -28.36 -22.69
CA ALA A 207 11.29 -27.03 -23.36
C ALA A 207 10.71 -25.97 -22.40
N LEU A 208 11.27 -24.75 -22.25
CA LEU A 208 10.82 -23.72 -21.28
C LEU A 208 9.52 -23.01 -21.71
N PHE A 209 8.39 -23.35 -21.10
CA PHE A 209 7.14 -22.57 -21.19
C PHE A 209 6.40 -22.61 -19.85
N GLY A 210 6.31 -21.46 -19.19
CA GLY A 210 5.50 -21.24 -18.00
C GLY A 210 4.50 -20.12 -18.26
N SER A 211 3.24 -20.33 -17.85
CA SER A 211 2.25 -19.25 -17.86
C SER A 211 2.32 -18.51 -16.53
N CYS A 212 2.63 -17.21 -16.57
CA CYS A 212 2.47 -16.34 -15.43
C CYS A 212 0.97 -16.22 -15.10
N ARG A 213 0.59 -16.64 -13.90
CA ARG A 213 -0.80 -16.52 -13.43
C ARG A 213 -1.00 -15.30 -12.55
N GLN A 214 0.02 -14.93 -11.79
CA GLN A 214 -0.06 -13.80 -10.86
C GLN A 214 1.34 -13.23 -10.65
N LEU A 215 1.43 -11.90 -10.69
CA LEU A 215 2.59 -11.15 -10.21
C LEU A 215 2.12 -10.35 -9.00
N LEU A 216 2.79 -10.52 -7.86
CA LEU A 216 2.44 -9.84 -6.62
C LEU A 216 3.67 -9.15 -6.05
N ARG A 217 3.64 -7.82 -5.87
CA ARG A 217 4.68 -7.13 -5.11
C ARG A 217 4.48 -7.37 -3.62
N THR A 218 5.47 -7.95 -2.95
CA THR A 218 5.45 -8.21 -1.50
C THR A 218 6.09 -7.08 -0.69
N GLN A 219 7.03 -6.37 -1.30
CA GLN A 219 7.78 -5.28 -0.67
C GLN A 219 8.01 -4.14 -1.67
N LEU A 220 7.79 -2.91 -1.21
CA LEU A 220 8.07 -1.66 -1.92
C LEU A 220 9.15 -0.91 -1.14
N GLY A 221 10.42 -1.04 -1.54
CA GLY A 221 11.54 -0.50 -0.78
C GLY A 221 11.52 -0.92 0.69
N PRO A 222 11.51 0.02 1.65
CA PRO A 222 11.46 -0.33 3.07
C PRO A 222 10.05 -0.78 3.53
N PHE A 223 9.01 -0.59 2.72
CA PHE A 223 7.64 -0.93 3.06
C PHE A 223 7.30 -2.38 2.74
N ASN A 224 6.90 -3.14 3.75
CA ASN A 224 6.47 -4.53 3.65
C ASN A 224 5.11 -4.73 4.34
N CYS A 225 4.57 -5.96 4.28
CA CYS A 225 3.28 -6.30 4.88
C CYS A 225 3.19 -6.08 6.40
N THR A 226 4.30 -5.97 7.13
CA THR A 226 4.30 -5.69 8.58
C THR A 226 3.97 -4.23 8.89
N HIS A 227 4.23 -3.35 7.94
CA HIS A 227 3.95 -1.92 8.05
C HIS A 227 2.60 -1.54 7.42
N SER A 228 1.99 -2.44 6.65
CA SER A 228 0.72 -2.19 5.98
C SER A 228 -0.48 -2.24 6.93
N LEU A 229 -1.36 -1.26 6.84
CA LEU A 229 -2.68 -1.31 7.47
C LEU A 229 -3.57 -2.34 6.78
N LEU A 230 -4.14 -3.24 7.58
CA LEU A 230 -5.17 -4.19 7.15
C LEU A 230 -6.55 -3.58 7.32
N ASP A 231 -7.51 -3.97 6.48
CA ASP A 231 -8.93 -3.57 6.56
C ASP A 231 -9.52 -3.69 7.96
N LYS A 232 -9.24 -4.79 8.67
CA LYS A 232 -9.72 -5.05 10.04
C LYS A 232 -9.21 -4.04 11.07
N HIS A 233 -8.14 -3.30 10.75
CA HIS A 233 -7.50 -2.34 11.64
C HIS A 233 -7.65 -0.90 11.14
N PHE A 234 -8.47 -0.67 10.11
CA PHE A 234 -8.71 0.65 9.51
C PHE A 234 -9.55 1.55 10.44
N THR A 235 -8.90 2.09 11.47
CA THR A 235 -9.47 3.04 12.44
C THR A 235 -8.60 4.28 12.47
N MET A 236 -9.17 5.46 12.78
CA MET A 236 -8.42 6.72 12.75
C MET A 236 -7.14 6.67 13.59
N LYS A 237 -7.21 6.08 14.79
CA LYS A 237 -6.05 5.91 15.67
C LYS A 237 -4.93 5.08 15.01
N ASN A 238 -5.29 4.02 14.28
CA ASN A 238 -4.31 3.17 13.62
C ASN A 238 -3.77 3.82 12.34
N ILE A 239 -4.59 4.59 11.63
CA ILE A 239 -4.16 5.41 10.48
C ILE A 239 -3.09 6.41 10.92
N LEU A 240 -3.37 7.19 11.97
CA LEU A 240 -2.42 8.16 12.52
C LEU A 240 -1.13 7.51 13.01
N ARG A 241 -1.22 6.33 13.66
CA ARG A 241 -0.03 5.57 14.06
C ARG A 241 0.76 5.08 12.85
N ASN A 242 0.08 4.62 11.80
CA ASN A 242 0.72 4.17 10.58
C ASN A 242 1.46 5.30 9.87
N MET A 243 0.86 6.50 9.79
CA MET A 243 1.50 7.70 9.27
C MET A 243 2.83 7.99 9.98
N GLN A 244 2.81 7.99 11.32
CA GLN A 244 4.02 8.21 12.12
C GLN A 244 5.08 7.12 11.88
N SER A 245 4.67 5.87 11.70
CA SER A 245 5.61 4.79 11.37
C SER A 245 6.20 4.97 9.96
N CYS A 246 5.37 5.34 8.97
CA CYS A 246 5.82 5.57 7.60
C CYS A 246 6.79 6.74 7.53
N GLU A 247 6.52 7.83 8.24
CA GLU A 247 7.42 8.99 8.31
C GLU A 247 8.79 8.61 8.87
N LYS A 248 8.83 7.78 9.91
CA LYS A 248 10.10 7.25 10.44
C LYS A 248 10.83 6.43 9.40
N ILE A 249 10.15 5.51 8.73
CA ILE A 249 10.73 4.66 7.69
C ILE A 249 11.39 5.52 6.60
N ILE A 250 10.67 6.55 6.12
CA ILE A 250 11.17 7.45 5.07
C ILE A 250 12.40 8.25 5.54
N LYS A 251 12.43 8.68 6.81
CA LYS A 251 13.58 9.40 7.39
C LYS A 251 14.81 8.54 7.59
N TYR A 252 14.65 7.24 7.89
CA TYR A 252 15.79 6.32 8.05
C TYR A 252 16.37 5.82 6.72
N ASP A 253 15.60 5.92 5.65
CA ASP A 253 15.98 5.48 4.31
C ASP A 253 16.65 6.58 3.47
N GLY A 254 16.56 7.85 3.89
CA GLY A 254 17.26 9.00 3.25
C GLY A 254 18.63 9.24 3.86
#